data_AF-A0A6B2VIM8-F1
#
_entry.id   AF-A0A6B2VIM8-F1
#
_cell.length_a   1.000
_cell.length_b   1.000
_cell.length_c   1.000
_cell.angle_alpha   90.00
_cell.angle_beta   90.00
_cell.angle_gamma   90.00
#
_symmetry.space_group_name_H-M   'P 1'
#
loop_
_entity.id
_entity.type
_entity.pdbx_description
1 polymer ?
#
loop_
_entity_poly.entity_id
_entity_poly.type
_entity_poly.pdbx_seq_one_letter_code
_entity_poly.pdbx_strand_id
1 'polypeptide(L)'
;MGERAGGEPVPCRIVVCRDCCCGSPKVPGVDHAAQTARLRAAAPVRISDCLDVCDQANVVVVQPSPAGRAAGARPVWLGLVNDADATEDIVTWVRAGGPGVAPRPDILDLYAFTPPRRRTDP
;
A
#
# COMPACT_ATOMS: atom_id res chain seq x y z
N MET A 1 14.80 32.62 19.80
CA MET A 1 15.00 32.10 18.43
C MET A 1 15.83 30.84 18.57
N GLY A 2 15.25 29.67 18.36
CA GLY A 2 15.96 28.39 18.42
C GLY A 2 15.19 27.41 17.54
N GLU A 3 15.80 27.04 16.42
CA GLU A 3 15.25 26.18 15.38
C GLU A 3 14.56 24.92 15.92
N ARG A 4 13.34 24.67 15.42
CA ARG A 4 12.74 23.34 15.47
C ARG A 4 13.49 22.46 14.48
N ALA A 5 14.16 21.42 14.98
CA ALA A 5 14.64 20.32 14.17
C ALA A 5 13.46 19.76 13.36
N GLY A 6 13.47 19.99 12.04
CA GLY A 6 12.53 19.37 11.12
C GLY A 6 12.76 17.87 11.12
N GLY A 7 11.81 17.12 11.65
CA GLY A 7 11.86 15.66 11.59
C GLY A 7 11.98 15.20 10.15
N GLU A 8 12.79 14.17 9.91
CA GLU A 8 12.88 13.44 8.64
C GLU A 8 11.46 13.29 8.04
N PRO A 9 11.25 13.63 6.75
CA PRO A 9 9.94 13.49 6.14
C PRO A 9 9.40 12.07 6.37
N VAL A 10 8.27 11.96 7.07
CA VAL A 10 7.69 10.66 7.37
C VAL A 10 7.35 9.98 6.03
N PRO A 11 7.86 8.76 5.77
CA PRO A 11 7.65 8.10 4.50
C PRO A 11 6.17 7.72 4.31
N CYS A 12 5.83 7.28 3.10
CA CYS A 12 4.57 6.57 2.88
C CYS A 12 4.41 5.41 3.87
N ARG A 13 3.17 5.03 4.14
CA ARG A 13 2.85 3.82 4.93
C ARG A 13 2.12 2.83 4.05
N ILE A 14 2.29 1.55 4.33
CA ILE A 14 1.65 0.48 3.56
C ILE A 14 0.69 -0.26 4.51
N VAL A 15 -0.52 -0.54 4.06
CA VAL A 15 -1.44 -1.46 4.74
C VAL A 15 -1.60 -2.70 3.88
N VAL A 16 -1.55 -3.87 4.49
CA VAL A 16 -1.62 -5.14 3.79
C VAL A 16 -2.70 -6.02 4.40
N CYS A 17 -3.63 -6.51 3.59
CA CYS A 17 -4.68 -7.43 4.01
C CYS A 17 -4.13 -8.86 4.15
N ARG A 18 -4.38 -9.53 5.28
CA ARG A 18 -3.79 -10.86 5.59
C ARG A 18 -4.75 -11.89 6.20
N ASP A 19 -6.06 -11.68 6.16
CA ASP A 19 -7.06 -12.67 6.61
C ASP A 19 -7.56 -13.61 5.48
N CYS A 20 -8.69 -14.28 5.67
CA CYS A 20 -9.10 -15.47 4.94
C CYS A 20 -9.10 -15.39 3.40
N CYS A 21 -9.21 -14.20 2.79
CA CYS A 21 -9.20 -14.00 1.33
C CYS A 21 -7.87 -13.40 0.80
N CYS A 22 -6.97 -12.93 1.66
CA CYS A 22 -5.70 -12.29 1.30
C CYS A 22 -4.61 -12.84 2.22
N GLY A 23 -3.49 -13.38 1.76
CA GLY A 23 -2.52 -13.95 2.72
C GLY A 23 -2.77 -15.40 3.13
N SER A 24 -3.72 -16.08 2.49
CA SER A 24 -4.08 -17.47 2.76
C SER A 24 -3.82 -18.37 1.55
N PRO A 25 -3.85 -19.71 1.70
CA PRO A 25 -3.71 -20.65 0.58
C PRO A 25 -4.73 -20.47 -0.56
N LYS A 26 -5.79 -19.65 -0.36
CA LYS A 26 -6.74 -19.30 -1.42
C LYS A 26 -6.11 -18.47 -2.55
N VAL A 27 -4.96 -17.85 -2.30
CA VAL A 27 -4.14 -17.18 -3.32
C VAL A 27 -2.86 -18.02 -3.50
N PRO A 28 -2.90 -19.09 -4.31
CA PRO A 28 -1.76 -19.98 -4.48
C PRO A 28 -0.62 -19.30 -5.27
N GLY A 29 0.60 -19.79 -5.09
CA GLY A 29 1.78 -19.30 -5.82
C GLY A 29 2.41 -18.02 -5.25
N VAL A 30 1.85 -17.45 -4.18
CA VAL A 30 2.35 -16.23 -3.55
C VAL A 30 2.96 -16.55 -2.18
N ASP A 31 4.24 -16.21 -2.02
CA ASP A 31 4.86 -16.16 -0.69
C ASP A 31 4.48 -14.84 0.01
N HIS A 32 3.36 -14.87 0.70
CA HIS A 32 2.80 -13.70 1.39
C HIS A 32 3.71 -13.19 2.52
N ALA A 33 4.49 -14.08 3.15
CA ALA A 33 5.42 -13.71 4.22
C ALA A 33 6.63 -12.98 3.64
N ALA A 34 7.21 -13.50 2.55
CA ALA A 34 8.28 -12.83 1.82
C ALA A 34 7.83 -11.48 1.26
N GLN A 35 6.64 -11.41 0.66
CA GLN A 35 6.06 -10.15 0.17
C GLN A 35 5.94 -9.11 1.31
N THR A 36 5.38 -9.50 2.46
CA THR A 36 5.25 -8.60 3.60
C THR A 36 6.61 -8.17 4.16
N ALA A 37 7.59 -9.07 4.25
CA ALA A 37 8.95 -8.73 4.66
C ALA A 37 9.60 -7.74 3.70
N ARG A 38 9.41 -7.95 2.39
CA ARG A 38 9.92 -7.08 1.34
C ARG A 38 9.35 -5.67 1.40
N LEU A 39 8.04 -5.55 1.62
CA LEU A 39 7.37 -4.25 1.80
C LEU A 39 7.84 -3.54 3.08
N ARG A 40 8.04 -4.28 4.18
CA ARG A 40 8.56 -3.74 5.46
C ARG A 40 9.96 -3.16 5.33
N ALA A 41 10.79 -3.71 4.44
CA ALA A 41 12.12 -3.18 4.15
C ALA A 41 12.08 -1.86 3.34
N ALA A 42 10.93 -1.46 2.80
CA ALA A 42 10.78 -0.22 2.03
C ALA A 42 10.06 0.87 2.81
N ALA A 43 9.08 0.53 3.64
CA ALA A 43 8.27 1.48 4.40
C ALA A 43 7.60 0.82 5.62
N PRO A 44 7.11 1.62 6.58
CA PRO A 44 6.27 1.10 7.66
C PRO A 44 5.03 0.37 7.12
N VAL A 45 4.87 -0.91 7.49
CA VAL A 45 3.74 -1.76 7.10
C VAL A 45 2.85 -2.03 8.31
N ARG A 46 1.54 -1.79 8.15
CA ARG A 46 0.49 -2.30 9.04
C ARG A 46 -0.17 -3.51 8.40
N ILE A 47 -0.31 -4.60 9.16
CA ILE A 47 -1.19 -5.70 8.74
C ILE A 47 -2.62 -5.38 9.16
N SER A 48 -3.56 -5.53 8.23
CA SER A 48 -4.98 -5.58 8.53
C SER A 48 -5.44 -7.01 8.38
N ASP A 49 -6.35 -7.43 9.25
CA ASP A 49 -7.01 -8.73 9.10
C ASP A 49 -7.82 -8.68 7.79
N CYS A 50 -8.93 -7.93 7.76
CA CYS A 50 -9.71 -7.69 6.54
C CYS A 50 -9.72 -6.20 6.13
N LEU A 51 -9.98 -5.94 4.85
CA LEU A 51 -10.24 -4.62 4.28
C LEU A 51 -11.63 -4.54 3.58
N ASP A 52 -12.48 -5.56 3.78
CA ASP A 52 -13.84 -5.68 3.25
C ASP A 52 -13.94 -5.64 1.71
N VAL A 53 -12.87 -6.06 1.04
CA VAL A 53 -12.74 -6.08 -0.44
C VAL A 53 -12.23 -7.44 -0.92
N CYS A 54 -12.87 -8.50 -0.41
CA CYS A 54 -12.42 -9.88 -0.60
C CYS A 54 -12.23 -10.29 -2.07
N ASP A 55 -13.05 -9.78 -2.98
CA ASP A 55 -13.00 -10.09 -4.42
C ASP A 55 -11.75 -9.53 -5.11
N GLN A 56 -11.02 -8.62 -4.46
CA GLN A 56 -9.80 -8.04 -5.02
C GLN A 56 -8.56 -8.89 -4.75
N ALA A 57 -8.59 -9.78 -3.74
CA ALA A 57 -7.49 -10.62 -3.28
C ALA A 57 -6.13 -9.91 -3.07
N ASN A 58 -5.30 -10.46 -2.19
CA ASN A 58 -3.97 -9.95 -1.81
C ASN A 58 -3.81 -8.40 -1.81
N VAL A 59 -4.69 -7.69 -1.09
CA VAL A 59 -4.79 -6.22 -1.20
C VAL A 59 -3.65 -5.51 -0.47
N VAL A 60 -3.05 -4.54 -1.16
CA VAL A 60 -2.04 -3.61 -0.65
C VAL A 60 -2.55 -2.18 -0.81
N VAL A 61 -2.46 -1.37 0.25
CA VAL A 61 -2.85 0.04 0.24
C VAL A 61 -1.64 0.92 0.53
N VAL A 62 -1.32 1.81 -0.38
CA VAL A 62 -0.25 2.80 -0.20
C VAL A 62 -0.86 4.10 0.33
N GLN A 63 -0.56 4.44 1.58
CA GLN A 63 -0.95 5.68 2.22
C GLN A 63 0.07 6.78 1.83
N PRO A 64 -0.39 7.96 1.39
CA PRO A 64 0.51 9.05 1.02
C PRO A 64 1.37 9.51 2.21
N SER A 65 2.55 10.05 1.90
CA SER A 65 3.38 10.81 2.85
C SER A 65 2.71 12.14 3.22
N PRO A 66 3.20 12.90 4.21
CA PRO A 66 2.73 14.26 4.47
C PRO A 66 2.81 15.18 3.24
N ALA A 67 3.90 15.10 2.47
CA ALA A 67 4.05 15.83 1.21
C ALA A 67 3.00 15.43 0.18
N GLY A 68 2.76 14.13 0.00
CA GLY A 68 1.70 13.64 -0.89
C GLY A 68 0.31 14.12 -0.46
N ARG A 69 0.01 14.11 0.85
CA ARG A 69 -1.26 14.65 1.37
C ARG A 69 -1.40 16.15 1.11
N ALA A 70 -0.34 16.93 1.30
CA ALA A 70 -0.33 18.36 1.02
C ALA A 70 -0.55 18.65 -0.48
N ALA A 71 -0.07 17.77 -1.36
CA ALA A 71 -0.36 17.78 -2.79
C ALA A 71 -1.77 17.23 -3.15
N GLY A 72 -2.62 16.93 -2.16
CA GLY A 72 -3.98 16.46 -2.37
C GLY A 72 -4.13 14.96 -2.60
N ALA A 73 -3.06 14.17 -2.49
CA ALA A 73 -3.12 12.73 -2.71
C ALA A 73 -4.06 12.02 -1.75
N ARG A 74 -4.56 10.87 -2.21
CA ARG A 74 -5.40 9.94 -1.45
C ARG A 74 -4.71 8.57 -1.41
N PRO A 75 -5.10 7.68 -0.48
CA PRO A 75 -4.60 6.32 -0.48
C PRO A 75 -4.88 5.63 -1.81
N VAL A 76 -3.90 4.91 -2.33
CA VAL A 76 -4.04 4.09 -3.53
C VAL A 76 -4.21 2.64 -3.12
N TRP A 77 -5.24 2.00 -3.67
CA TRP A 77 -5.63 0.63 -3.37
C TRP A 77 -5.26 -0.27 -4.53
N LEU A 78 -4.53 -1.33 -4.25
CA LEU A 78 -4.00 -2.28 -5.22
C LEU A 78 -4.49 -3.68 -4.84
N GLY A 79 -5.24 -4.32 -5.73
CA GLY A 79 -5.71 -5.69 -5.60
C GLY A 79 -4.86 -6.63 -6.46
N LEU A 80 -5.04 -7.93 -6.30
CA LEU A 80 -4.41 -8.97 -7.12
C LEU A 80 -2.87 -8.87 -7.21
N VAL A 81 -2.22 -8.34 -6.17
CA VAL A 81 -0.75 -8.15 -6.12
C VAL A 81 -0.06 -9.49 -5.89
N ASN A 82 -0.26 -10.44 -6.80
CA ASN A 82 0.09 -11.85 -6.60
C ASN A 82 1.51 -12.18 -7.10
N ASP A 83 2.06 -11.36 -7.97
CA ASP A 83 3.41 -11.51 -8.49
C ASP A 83 4.43 -10.64 -7.74
N ALA A 84 5.70 -11.06 -7.83
CA ALA A 84 6.81 -10.36 -7.19
C ALA A 84 7.09 -9.01 -7.86
N ASP A 85 6.88 -8.89 -9.17
CA ASP A 85 7.19 -7.68 -9.92
C ASP A 85 6.30 -6.51 -9.47
N ALA A 86 4.99 -6.74 -9.31
CA ALA A 86 4.06 -5.76 -8.74
C ALA A 86 4.48 -5.33 -7.33
N THR A 87 5.05 -6.24 -6.54
CA THR A 87 5.58 -5.91 -5.20
C THR A 87 6.79 -4.98 -5.31
N GLU A 88 7.70 -5.25 -6.25
CA GLU A 88 8.88 -4.41 -6.48
C GLU A 88 8.52 -3.03 -7.07
N ASP A 89 7.51 -2.96 -7.94
CA ASP A 89 6.98 -1.71 -8.46
C ASP A 89 6.39 -0.84 -7.34
N ILE A 90 5.63 -1.44 -6.41
CA ILE A 90 5.13 -0.75 -5.22
C ILE A 90 6.30 -0.23 -4.38
N VAL A 91 7.33 -1.06 -4.14
CA VAL A 91 8.50 -0.65 -3.36
C VAL A 91 9.22 0.52 -4.02
N THR A 92 9.48 0.43 -5.32
CA THR A 92 10.18 1.47 -6.09
C THR A 92 9.39 2.78 -6.03
N TRP A 93 8.08 2.71 -6.24
CA TRP A 93 7.22 3.88 -6.18
C TRP A 93 7.16 4.50 -4.77
N VAL A 94 7.05 3.68 -3.72
CA VAL A 94 7.06 4.15 -2.33
C VAL A 94 8.38 4.83 -1.97
N ARG A 95 9.52 4.28 -2.43
CA ARG A 95 10.85 4.89 -2.24
C ARG A 95 11.00 6.21 -2.99
N ALA A 96 10.37 6.35 -4.16
CA ALA A 96 10.31 7.60 -4.89
C ALA A 96 9.40 8.67 -4.25
N GLY A 97 8.65 8.31 -3.20
CA GLY A 97 7.78 9.22 -2.44
C GLY A 97 6.30 8.89 -2.53
N GLY A 98 5.92 7.94 -3.39
CA GLY A 98 4.57 7.40 -3.49
C GLY A 98 3.50 8.40 -3.96
N PRO A 99 2.21 8.17 -3.62
CA PRO A 99 1.08 8.93 -4.13
C PRO A 99 1.23 10.46 -3.95
N GLY A 100 1.09 11.20 -5.05
CA GLY A 100 1.17 12.66 -5.11
C GLY A 100 2.57 13.26 -5.02
N VAL A 101 3.60 12.45 -4.80
CA VAL A 101 5.02 12.90 -4.84
C VAL A 101 5.71 12.33 -6.07
N ALA A 102 5.54 11.03 -6.32
CA ALA A 102 6.02 10.36 -7.51
C ALA A 102 4.83 9.90 -8.38
N PRO A 103 4.94 9.98 -9.72
CA PRO A 103 3.94 9.41 -10.60
C PRO A 103 3.80 7.91 -10.30
N ARG A 104 2.56 7.42 -10.29
CA ARG A 104 2.31 5.98 -10.18
C ARG A 104 2.79 5.32 -11.47
N PRO A 105 3.60 4.25 -11.41
CA PRO A 105 3.94 3.47 -12.59
C PRO A 105 2.68 2.95 -13.29
N ASP A 106 2.60 3.07 -14.62
CA ASP A 106 1.42 2.67 -15.41
C ASP A 106 1.05 1.21 -15.19
N ILE A 107 2.02 0.33 -14.95
CA ILE A 107 1.76 -1.09 -14.64
C ILE A 107 0.92 -1.26 -13.36
N LEU A 108 1.08 -0.37 -12.38
CA LEU A 108 0.28 -0.38 -11.15
C LEU A 108 -1.18 0.02 -11.39
N ASP A 109 -1.52 0.60 -12.55
CA ASP A 109 -2.91 0.89 -12.92
C ASP A 109 -3.72 -0.39 -13.12
N LEU A 110 -3.08 -1.49 -13.54
CA LEU A 110 -3.73 -2.80 -13.71
C LEU A 110 -4.23 -3.39 -12.38
N TYR A 111 -3.57 -3.03 -11.28
CA TYR A 111 -3.90 -3.48 -9.93
C TYR A 111 -4.80 -2.49 -9.20
N ALA A 112 -4.90 -1.26 -9.71
CA ALA A 112 -5.58 -0.18 -9.03
C ALA A 112 -7.10 -0.34 -9.08
N PHE A 113 -7.73 -0.22 -7.92
CA PHE A 113 -9.18 -0.19 -7.83
C PHE A 113 -9.65 0.90 -6.85
N THR A 114 -10.91 1.30 -6.99
CA THR A 114 -11.54 2.18 -6.00
C THR A 114 -12.25 1.30 -4.98
N PRO A 115 -11.88 1.31 -3.70
CA PRO A 115 -12.60 0.55 -2.69
C PRO A 115 -14.04 1.08 -2.58
N PRO A 116 -15.01 0.22 -2.25
CA PRO A 116 -16.34 0.69 -1.89
C PRO A 116 -16.20 1.70 -0.74
N ARG A 117 -17.01 2.76 -0.76
CA ARG A 117 -17.02 3.71 0.35
C ARG A 117 -17.32 2.91 1.61
N ARG A 118 -16.44 3.01 2.61
CA ARG A 118 -16.73 2.46 3.93
C ARG A 118 -18.06 3.06 4.38
N ARG A 119 -19.10 2.24 4.48
CA ARG A 119 -20.28 2.61 5.25
C ARG A 119 -19.78 2.74 6.68
N THR A 120 -19.76 3.97 7.19
CA THR A 120 -19.73 4.15 8.64
C THR A 120 -21.08 3.61 9.11
N ASP A 121 -21.08 2.43 9.72
CA ASP A 121 -22.27 1.95 10.42
C ASP A 121 -22.57 2.95 11.55
N PRO A 122 -23.83 3.39 11.75
CA PRO A 122 -24.20 4.34 12.79
C PRO A 122 -24.03 3.76 14.21
#